data_AF-A0A2E7MIY2-F1
#
_entry.id   AF-A0A2E7MIY2-F1
#
_cell.length_a   1.000
_cell.length_b   1.000
_cell.length_c   1.000
_cell.angle_alpha   90.00
_cell.angle_beta   90.00
_cell.angle_gamma   90.00
#
_symmetry.space_group_name_H-M   'P 1'
#
loop_
_entity.id
_entity.type
_entity.pdbx_description
1 polymer ?
#
loop_
_entity_poly.entity_id
_entity_poly.type
_entity_poly.pdbx_seq_one_letter_code
_entity_poly.pdbx_strand_id
1 'polypeptide(L)'
;TAPMVQLFMQKMKEEGFRTMLKNQFIKHTDACVDDFLKGDVKSLFRNTKQLSKVVLNHFKPMIPKKFHQLWALGIESNAFYLKLCGSGGGGYILGFTENIDRAKKALKGHKIEVVYTF
;
A
#
# COMPACT_ATOMS: atom_id res chain seq x y z
N THR A 1 -5.42 17.36 -4.62
CA THR A 1 -5.57 16.04 -5.27
C THR A 1 -5.49 16.11 -6.79
N ALA A 2 -5.95 17.19 -7.44
CA ALA A 2 -5.82 17.37 -8.90
C ALA A 2 -4.41 17.10 -9.49
N PRO A 3 -3.29 17.51 -8.86
CA PRO A 3 -1.94 17.23 -9.39
C PRO A 3 -1.59 15.73 -9.42
N MET A 4 -2.04 14.95 -8.43
CA MET A 4 -1.76 13.51 -8.36
C MET A 4 -2.56 12.72 -9.39
N VAL A 5 -3.83 13.12 -9.60
CA VAL A 5 -4.67 12.54 -10.65
C VAL A 5 -4.07 12.84 -12.03
N GLN A 6 -3.64 14.08 -12.28
CA GLN A 6 -3.02 14.44 -13.56
C GLN A 6 -1.73 13.63 -13.81
N LEU A 7 -0.87 13.49 -12.80
CA LEU A 7 0.33 12.66 -12.91
C LEU A 7 0.00 11.20 -13.22
N PHE A 8 -1.02 10.63 -12.57
CA PHE A 8 -1.49 9.28 -12.85
C PHE A 8 -1.98 9.14 -14.30
N MET A 9 -2.80 10.09 -14.77
CA MET A 9 -3.31 10.09 -16.14
C MET A 9 -2.20 10.23 -17.18
N GLN A 10 -1.11 10.97 -16.87
CA GLN A 10 0.07 11.00 -17.74
C GLN A 10 0.77 9.63 -17.78
N LYS A 11 1.01 9.00 -16.63
CA LYS A 11 1.59 7.65 -16.59
C LYS A 11 0.74 6.61 -17.31
N MET A 12 -0.59 6.74 -17.30
CA MET A 12 -1.49 5.85 -18.03
C MET A 12 -1.29 5.87 -19.56
N LYS A 13 -0.63 6.90 -20.11
CA LYS A 13 -0.27 6.94 -21.54
C LYS A 13 0.91 6.01 -21.86
N GLU A 14 1.70 5.63 -20.88
CA GLU A 14 2.81 4.67 -21.03
C GLU A 14 2.28 3.23 -21.02
N GLU A 15 2.60 2.45 -22.05
CA GLU A 15 2.17 1.05 -22.15
C GLU A 15 2.69 0.20 -20.99
N GLY A 16 3.96 0.38 -20.62
CA GLY A 16 4.57 -0.34 -19.50
C GLY A 16 3.82 -0.11 -18.18
N PHE A 17 3.37 1.12 -17.92
CA PHE A 17 2.58 1.43 -16.73
C PHE A 17 1.20 0.78 -16.78
N ARG A 18 0.51 0.79 -17.94
CA ARG A 18 -0.77 0.09 -18.11
C ARG A 18 -0.66 -1.42 -17.88
N THR A 19 0.37 -2.03 -18.45
CA THR A 19 0.63 -3.47 -18.30
C THR A 19 0.93 -3.83 -16.85
N MET A 20 1.76 -3.04 -16.15
CA MET A 20 2.00 -3.20 -14.71
C MET A 20 0.71 -3.05 -13.90
N LEU A 21 -0.10 -2.02 -14.20
CA LEU A 21 -1.35 -1.78 -13.50
C LEU A 21 -2.30 -2.99 -13.60
N LYS A 22 -2.47 -3.53 -14.81
CA LYS A 22 -3.32 -4.71 -15.05
C LYS A 22 -2.75 -5.97 -14.39
N ASN A 23 -1.49 -6.28 -14.66
CA ASN A 23 -0.94 -7.60 -14.33
C ASN A 23 -0.37 -7.70 -12.91
N GLN A 24 -0.16 -6.57 -12.22
CA GLN A 24 0.38 -6.54 -10.87
C GLN A 24 -0.60 -5.84 -9.91
N PHE A 25 -0.89 -4.56 -10.13
CA PHE A 25 -1.67 -3.77 -9.17
C PHE A 25 -3.10 -4.29 -9.01
N ILE A 26 -3.84 -4.44 -10.12
CA ILE A 26 -5.23 -4.95 -10.13
C ILE A 26 -5.25 -6.39 -9.63
N LYS A 27 -4.40 -7.26 -10.20
CA LYS A 27 -4.26 -8.66 -9.77
C LYS A 27 -4.09 -8.82 -8.26
N HIS A 28 -3.16 -8.09 -7.63
CA HIS A 28 -2.93 -8.20 -6.19
C HIS A 28 -4.06 -7.57 -5.38
N THR A 29 -4.72 -6.53 -5.90
CA THR A 29 -5.88 -5.93 -5.25
C THR A 29 -7.05 -6.89 -5.21
N ASP A 30 -7.39 -7.51 -6.34
CA ASP A 30 -8.49 -8.49 -6.44
C ASP A 30 -8.23 -9.69 -5.52
N ALA A 31 -6.99 -10.20 -5.52
CA ALA A 31 -6.59 -11.27 -4.62
C ALA A 31 -6.73 -10.88 -3.13
N CYS A 32 -6.41 -9.64 -2.75
CA CYS A 32 -6.64 -9.19 -1.38
C CYS A 32 -8.14 -9.18 -1.01
N VAL A 33 -9.02 -8.81 -1.95
CA VAL A 33 -10.47 -8.83 -1.71
C VAL A 33 -10.96 -10.26 -1.54
N ASP A 34 -10.57 -11.16 -2.44
CA ASP A 34 -10.95 -12.57 -2.37
C ASP A 34 -10.45 -13.25 -1.10
N ASP A 35 -9.19 -13.03 -0.72
CA ASP A 35 -8.58 -13.58 0.49
C ASP A 35 -9.28 -13.05 1.74
N PHE A 36 -9.64 -11.76 1.78
CA PHE A 36 -10.40 -11.15 2.88
C PHE A 36 -11.79 -11.79 3.02
N LEU A 37 -12.54 -11.92 1.92
CA LEU A 37 -13.88 -12.50 1.93
C LEU A 37 -13.90 -13.97 2.35
N LYS A 38 -12.84 -14.72 2.02
CA LYS A 38 -12.69 -16.14 2.40
C LYS A 38 -12.08 -16.33 3.79
N GLY A 39 -11.60 -15.27 4.44
CA GLY A 39 -10.86 -15.36 5.70
C GLY A 39 -9.46 -15.99 5.56
N ASP A 40 -8.86 -16.02 4.37
CA ASP A 40 -7.48 -16.48 4.17
C ASP A 40 -6.49 -15.37 4.55
N VAL A 41 -6.28 -15.20 5.85
CA VAL A 41 -5.40 -14.17 6.42
C VAL A 41 -3.96 -14.30 5.90
N LYS A 42 -3.47 -15.53 5.72
CA LYS A 42 -2.08 -15.77 5.28
C LYS A 42 -1.87 -15.29 3.83
N SER A 43 -2.79 -15.64 2.93
CA SER A 43 -2.73 -15.16 1.54
C SER A 43 -2.98 -13.65 1.47
N LEU A 44 -3.89 -13.12 2.28
CA LEU A 44 -4.17 -11.68 2.37
C LEU A 44 -2.90 -10.88 2.67
N PHE A 45 -2.13 -11.26 3.70
CA PHE A 45 -0.88 -10.56 4.04
C PHE A 45 0.20 -10.72 2.96
N ARG A 46 0.30 -11.89 2.32
CA ARG A 46 1.21 -12.10 1.18
C ARG A 46 0.86 -11.17 0.02
N ASN A 47 -0.41 -11.08 -0.36
CA ASN A 47 -0.88 -10.23 -1.46
C ASN A 47 -0.78 -8.74 -1.10
N THR A 48 -1.06 -8.37 0.15
CA THR A 48 -0.93 -7.00 0.64
C THR A 48 0.53 -6.53 0.59
N LYS A 49 1.49 -7.38 0.93
CA LYS A 49 2.93 -7.08 0.78
C LYS A 49 3.28 -6.78 -0.68
N GLN A 50 2.81 -7.62 -1.61
CA GLN A 50 3.09 -7.40 -3.04
C GLN A 50 2.46 -6.11 -3.54
N LEU A 51 1.20 -5.84 -3.19
CA LEU A 51 0.54 -4.59 -3.51
C LEU A 51 1.32 -3.37 -2.98
N SER A 52 1.77 -3.44 -1.72
CA SER A 52 2.57 -2.38 -1.10
C SER A 52 3.89 -2.15 -1.83
N LYS A 53 4.55 -3.21 -2.30
CA LYS A 53 5.79 -3.13 -3.12
C LYS A 53 5.53 -2.51 -4.48
N VAL A 54 4.45 -2.90 -5.16
CA VAL A 54 4.03 -2.30 -6.45
C VAL A 54 3.79 -0.80 -6.29
N VAL A 55 3.11 -0.40 -5.21
CA VAL A 55 2.88 1.02 -4.89
C VAL A 55 4.20 1.75 -4.69
N LEU A 56 5.10 1.24 -3.85
CA LEU A 56 6.39 1.89 -3.60
C LEU A 56 7.23 2.03 -4.89
N ASN A 57 7.22 1.03 -5.76
CA ASN A 57 8.05 1.01 -6.97
C ASN A 57 7.50 1.92 -8.08
N HIS A 58 6.19 1.87 -8.33
CA HIS A 58 5.61 2.51 -9.52
C HIS A 58 4.90 3.84 -9.22
N PHE A 59 4.48 4.02 -7.97
CA PHE A 59 3.72 5.19 -7.49
C PHE A 59 4.54 6.06 -6.53
N LYS A 60 5.85 5.83 -6.42
CA LYS A 60 6.78 6.62 -5.57
C LYS A 60 6.56 8.15 -5.63
N PRO A 61 6.35 8.78 -6.81
CA PRO A 61 6.09 10.22 -6.88
C PRO A 61 4.79 10.68 -6.19
N MET A 62 3.82 9.78 -6.02
CA MET A 62 2.53 10.03 -5.37
C MET A 62 2.56 9.73 -3.87
N ILE A 63 3.64 9.14 -3.37
CA ILE A 63 3.86 8.90 -1.94
C ILE A 63 4.64 10.09 -1.38
N PRO A 64 4.21 10.73 -0.27
CA PRO A 64 5.00 11.81 0.32
C PRO A 64 6.40 11.32 0.71
N LYS A 65 7.45 12.09 0.38
CA LYS A 65 8.86 11.68 0.50
C LYS A 65 9.23 11.13 1.89
N LYS A 66 8.70 11.73 2.95
CA LYS A 66 8.94 11.29 4.34
C LYS A 66 8.51 9.85 4.63
N PHE A 67 7.61 9.29 3.82
CA PHE A 67 7.14 7.92 3.97
C PHE A 67 7.90 6.91 3.11
N HIS A 68 8.77 7.31 2.18
CA HIS A 68 9.45 6.35 1.29
C HIS A 68 10.30 5.35 2.06
N GLN A 69 11.13 5.84 3.00
CA GLN A 69 11.96 4.99 3.85
C GLN A 69 11.11 4.15 4.80
N LEU A 70 10.10 4.75 5.43
CA LEU A 70 9.19 4.03 6.34
C LEU A 70 8.44 2.90 5.63
N TRP A 71 8.01 3.15 4.40
CA TRP A 71 7.30 2.18 3.57
C TRP A 71 8.20 1.00 3.18
N ALA A 72 9.45 1.28 2.79
CA ALA A 72 10.44 0.25 2.50
C ALA A 72 10.73 -0.59 3.76
N LEU A 73 10.96 0.06 4.91
CA LEU A 73 11.20 -0.59 6.20
C LEU A 73 10.07 -1.57 6.56
N GLY A 74 8.81 -1.17 6.38
CA GLY A 74 7.66 -2.04 6.64
C GLY A 74 7.69 -3.33 5.81
N ILE A 75 7.95 -3.19 4.50
CA ILE A 75 8.02 -4.32 3.54
C ILE A 75 9.20 -5.24 3.85
N GLU A 76 10.38 -4.68 4.09
CA GLU A 76 11.62 -5.44 4.32
C GLU A 76 11.57 -6.20 5.65
N SER A 77 11.07 -5.56 6.70
CA SER A 77 10.96 -6.16 8.03
C SER A 77 9.74 -7.07 8.19
N ASN A 78 8.74 -6.98 7.30
CA ASN A 78 7.40 -7.55 7.51
C ASN A 78 6.71 -7.05 8.78
N ALA A 79 7.05 -5.84 9.26
CA ALA A 79 6.39 -5.27 10.44
C ALA A 79 4.99 -4.74 10.10
N PHE A 80 4.83 -4.16 8.90
CA PHE A 80 3.56 -3.65 8.39
C PHE A 80 3.66 -3.42 6.87
N TYR A 81 2.52 -3.36 6.19
CA TYR A 81 2.42 -3.02 4.77
C TYR A 81 1.51 -1.82 4.59
N LEU A 82 1.93 -0.84 3.79
CA LEU A 82 1.20 0.41 3.61
C LEU A 82 0.48 0.45 2.25
N LYS A 83 -0.62 1.21 2.20
CA LYS A 83 -1.40 1.52 0.99
C LYS A 83 -1.87 2.98 1.06
N LEU A 84 -1.91 3.66 -0.10
CA LEU A 84 -2.51 5.00 -0.20
C LEU A 84 -4.04 4.90 -0.04
N CYS A 85 -4.60 5.74 0.84
CA CYS A 85 -6.05 5.89 0.95
C CYS A 85 -6.52 7.04 0.04
N GLY A 86 -7.45 6.77 -0.88
CA GLY A 86 -7.89 7.71 -1.90
C GLY A 86 -6.80 8.07 -2.92
N SER A 87 -6.86 9.28 -3.47
CA SER A 87 -5.92 9.75 -4.52
C SER A 87 -4.53 10.18 -3.99
N GLY A 88 -4.19 9.85 -2.74
CA GLY A 88 -2.86 10.12 -2.17
C GLY A 88 -2.63 11.56 -1.63
N GLY A 89 -3.69 12.33 -1.40
CA GLY A 89 -3.61 13.71 -0.87
C GLY A 89 -4.39 13.99 0.43
N GLY A 90 -5.08 12.99 0.99
CA GLY A 90 -6.09 13.16 2.06
C GLY A 90 -5.59 13.00 3.50
N GLY A 91 -4.28 12.95 3.73
CA GLY A 91 -3.70 12.99 5.08
C GLY A 91 -3.52 11.65 5.80
N TYR A 92 -4.10 10.56 5.29
CA TYR A 92 -4.00 9.22 5.91
C TYR A 92 -3.34 8.19 4.99
N ILE A 93 -2.59 7.26 5.61
CA ILE A 93 -2.05 6.06 4.98
C ILE A 93 -2.67 4.87 5.68
N LEU A 94 -3.19 3.92 4.91
CA LEU A 94 -3.73 2.69 5.46
C LEU A 94 -2.58 1.69 5.68
N GLY A 95 -2.54 1.07 6.85
CA GLY A 95 -1.53 0.08 7.23
C GLY A 95 -2.14 -1.25 7.61
N PHE A 96 -1.45 -2.34 7.26
CA PHE A 96 -1.82 -3.72 7.58
C PHE A 96 -0.69 -4.36 8.36
N THR A 97 -0.99 -5.04 9.46
CA THR A 97 0.02 -5.77 10.26
C THR A 97 -0.59 -6.99 10.94
N GLU A 98 0.19 -8.05 11.06
CA GLU A 98 -0.15 -9.23 11.86
C GLU A 98 0.16 -9.00 13.36
N ASN A 99 0.96 -7.99 13.70
CA ASN A 99 1.37 -7.71 15.08
C ASN A 99 1.36 -6.19 15.33
N ILE A 100 0.28 -5.72 15.97
CA ILE A 100 0.08 -4.31 16.24
C ILE A 100 1.17 -3.70 17.12
N ASP A 101 1.71 -4.45 18.09
CA ASP A 101 2.76 -3.95 18.98
C ASP A 101 4.08 -3.75 18.25
N ARG A 102 4.43 -4.68 17.34
CA ARG A 102 5.59 -4.55 16.46
C ARG A 102 5.43 -3.37 15.52
N ALA A 103 4.24 -3.19 14.93
CA ALA A 103 3.96 -2.05 14.06
C ALA A 103 4.04 -0.72 14.82
N LYS A 104 3.45 -0.62 16.02
CA LYS A 104 3.53 0.57 16.88
C LYS A 104 4.96 0.96 17.21
N LYS A 105 5.82 -0.01 17.50
CA LYS A 105 7.26 0.22 17.74
C LYS A 105 7.96 0.75 16.48
N ALA A 106 7.70 0.14 15.31
CA ALA A 106 8.32 0.54 14.05
C ALA A 106 7.78 1.89 13.52
N LEU A 107 6.54 2.26 13.87
CA LEU A 107 5.88 3.51 13.51
C LEU A 107 5.93 4.55 14.65
N LYS A 108 6.90 4.43 15.57
CA LYS A 108 7.03 5.36 16.70
C LYS A 108 7.13 6.81 16.22
N GLY A 109 6.33 7.68 16.83
CA GLY A 109 6.24 9.10 16.44
C GLY A 109 5.15 9.39 15.39
N HIS A 110 4.45 8.37 14.90
CA HIS A 110 3.25 8.54 14.09
C HIS A 110 1.97 8.28 14.91
N LYS A 111 0.91 9.05 14.64
CA LYS A 111 -0.42 8.76 15.18
C LYS A 111 -0.98 7.54 14.46
N ILE A 112 -1.34 6.51 15.22
CA ILE A 112 -1.90 5.25 14.70
C ILE A 112 -3.31 5.13 15.23
N GLU A 113 -4.25 4.87 14.34
CA GLU A 113 -5.65 4.60 14.66
C GLU A 113 -5.99 3.20 14.15
N VAL A 114 -6.41 2.33 15.07
CA VAL A 114 -6.82 0.96 14.71
C VAL A 114 -8.26 1.05 14.22
N VAL A 115 -8.45 0.84 12.92
CA VAL A 115 -9.77 0.92 12.26
C VAL A 115 -10.50 -0.42 12.21
N TYR A 116 -9.78 -1.54 12.31
CA TYR A 116 -10.34 -2.88 12.26
C TYR A 116 -9.35 -3.93 12.79
N THR A 117 -9.85 -4.95 13.48
CA THR A 117 -9.11 -6.13 13.99
C THR A 117 -9.99 -7.36 13.88
N PHE A 118 -9.40 -8.50 13.51
CA PHE A 118 -10.05 -9.81 13.50
C PHE A 118 -9.87 -10.51 14.85
#